data_AF-A0AAU6FXV0-F1
#
_entry.id   AF-A0AAU6FXV0-F1
#
_cell.length_a   1.000
_cell.length_b   1.000
_cell.length_c   1.000
_cell.angle_alpha   90.00
_cell.angle_beta   90.00
_cell.angle_gamma   90.00
#
_symmetry.space_group_name_H-M   'P 1'
#
loop_
_entity.id
_entity.type
_entity.pdbx_description
1 polymer ?
#
loop_
_entity_poly.entity_id
_entity_poly.type
_entity_poly.pdbx_seq_one_letter_code
_entity_poly.pdbx_strand_id
1 'polypeptide(L)'
;MLIAWCTFFAVVAPRRPQLLASMSFWFGLIINEVPFVGIYFLVGSTALAAGQGDLDSTGAKVLVAVSVAATLGLAVSAWRGVRSDQAVGQALEDGLGTGWRDRVQTPMRRNRPWARILLLPGFMRRRDVQRIRNISYGDAGRRNLLDIYRHRDAPRNAPVLIYFHGGHYTSGGKSREARPLLSHLAAQGWLCISANYRLRPETTFPGHQIDAKKVIAWVREHGSEYGADPSRLFVAGSSAGSNMAGLCALTPNDPVFQPGFESADTSVTAAVCLYGFYGHYFGTPPDEPPPAPQPQGYIHPGAPPFFIAHGTKDALGTVEGARNFAAQLRRASNSTVVYAELPGAQHAFDIFHSPRFEAVVDSIDAFAAWVLATPRQTAA
;
A
#
# COMPACT_ATOMS: atom_id res chain seq x y z
N MET A 1 -0.62 19.54 24.31
CA MET A 1 0.43 18.54 24.60
C MET A 1 0.36 17.29 23.70
N LEU A 2 -0.77 16.56 23.62
CA LEU A 2 -0.87 15.35 22.79
C LEU A 2 -0.50 15.57 21.31
N ILE A 3 -1.00 16.62 20.66
CA ILE A 3 -0.68 16.91 19.25
C ILE A 3 0.80 17.22 19.07
N ALA A 4 1.42 17.95 20.00
CA ALA A 4 2.86 18.21 19.96
C ALA A 4 3.68 16.91 20.06
N TRP A 5 3.24 15.99 20.91
CA TRP A 5 3.83 14.65 21.05
C TRP A 5 3.69 13.81 19.77
N CYS A 6 2.50 13.74 19.19
CA CYS A 6 2.26 13.08 17.91
C CYS A 6 3.09 13.72 16.77
N THR A 7 3.20 15.05 16.76
CA THR A 7 3.99 15.80 15.78
C THR A 7 5.47 15.48 15.90
N PHE A 8 6.00 15.40 17.12
CA PHE A 8 7.39 15.00 17.34
C PHE A 8 7.67 13.62 16.70
N PHE A 9 6.81 12.63 16.93
CA PHE A 9 6.97 11.31 16.33
C PHE A 9 6.78 11.29 14.81
N ALA A 10 5.88 12.10 14.26
CA ALA A 10 5.73 12.23 12.81
C ALA A 10 6.98 12.87 12.16
N VAL A 11 7.55 13.91 12.78
CA VAL A 11 8.67 14.67 12.20
C VAL A 11 10.00 13.95 12.39
N VAL A 12 10.29 13.45 13.59
CA VAL A 12 11.55 12.80 13.95
C VAL A 12 11.55 11.33 13.54
N ALA A 13 10.47 10.62 13.84
CA ALA A 13 10.29 9.18 13.61
C ALA A 13 11.49 8.31 14.05
N PRO A 14 11.79 8.26 15.36
CA PRO A 14 12.86 7.41 15.88
C PRO A 14 12.59 5.95 15.52
N ARG A 15 13.58 5.29 14.90
CA ARG A 15 13.50 3.87 14.49
C ARG A 15 14.12 2.91 15.51
N ARG A 16 14.83 3.43 16.53
CA ARG A 16 15.47 2.66 17.59
C ARG A 16 15.51 3.45 18.91
N PRO A 17 15.50 2.77 20.08
CA PRO A 17 15.23 1.33 20.28
C PRO A 17 13.77 0.95 19.93
N GLN A 18 13.44 -0.35 19.92
CA GLN A 18 12.13 -0.88 19.45
C GLN A 18 10.91 -0.24 20.13
N LEU A 19 11.04 0.14 21.40
CA LEU A 19 9.98 0.85 22.13
C LEU A 19 9.67 2.20 21.48
N LEU A 20 10.69 3.00 21.15
CA LEU A 20 10.52 4.29 20.48
C LEU A 20 10.04 4.12 19.03
N ALA A 21 10.45 3.04 18.35
CA ALA A 21 9.95 2.72 17.02
C ALA A 21 8.44 2.41 17.03
N SER A 22 8.00 1.60 17.98
CA SER A 22 6.57 1.30 18.19
C SER A 22 5.78 2.55 18.53
N MET A 23 6.30 3.39 19.44
CA MET A 23 5.68 4.68 19.77
C MET A 23 5.62 5.62 18.56
N SER A 24 6.69 5.67 17.75
CA SER A 24 6.75 6.44 16.51
C SER A 24 5.64 6.07 15.55
N PHE A 25 5.38 4.78 15.37
CA PHE A 25 4.27 4.31 14.56
C PHE A 25 2.92 4.76 15.14
N TRP A 26 2.62 4.38 16.39
CA TRP A 26 1.29 4.60 16.96
C TRP A 26 0.93 6.07 17.17
N PHE A 27 1.89 6.90 17.60
CA PHE A 27 1.66 8.33 17.83
C PHE A 27 1.87 9.18 16.58
N GLY A 28 2.70 8.73 15.63
CA GLY A 28 3.05 9.48 14.44
C GLY A 28 2.10 9.26 13.25
N LEU A 29 1.52 8.06 13.09
CA LEU A 29 0.82 7.65 11.86
C LEU A 29 -0.20 8.66 11.34
N ILE A 30 -1.22 8.98 12.16
CA ILE A 30 -2.33 9.84 11.74
C ILE A 30 -1.79 11.22 11.36
N ILE A 31 -1.01 11.84 12.24
CA ILE A 31 -0.49 13.18 12.02
C ILE A 31 0.49 13.25 10.84
N ASN A 32 1.22 12.16 10.55
CA ASN A 32 2.15 12.12 9.43
C ASN A 32 1.44 12.07 8.07
N GLU A 33 0.27 11.44 8.00
CA GLU A 33 -0.51 11.33 6.76
C GLU A 33 -1.56 12.43 6.62
N VAL A 34 -2.17 12.87 7.72
CA VAL A 34 -3.23 13.89 7.75
C VAL A 34 -2.92 15.03 8.72
N PRO A 35 -1.78 15.75 8.55
CA PRO A 35 -1.29 16.75 9.50
C PRO A 35 -2.26 17.92 9.72
N PHE A 36 -3.08 18.24 8.73
CA PHE A 36 -4.10 19.29 8.79
C PHE A 36 -5.16 19.03 9.87
N VAL A 37 -5.47 17.78 10.19
CA VAL A 37 -6.36 17.46 11.33
C VAL A 37 -5.74 17.98 12.63
N GLY A 38 -4.43 17.78 12.81
CA GLY A 38 -3.69 18.35 13.94
C GLY A 38 -3.71 19.88 13.94
N ILE A 39 -3.59 20.51 12.78
CA ILE A 39 -3.65 21.97 12.64
C ILE A 39 -5.03 22.49 13.05
N TYR A 40 -6.13 21.88 12.58
CA TYR A 40 -7.49 22.29 12.93
C TYR A 40 -7.72 22.22 14.44
N PHE A 41 -7.27 21.13 15.08
CA PHE A 41 -7.39 21.00 16.52
C PHE A 41 -6.57 22.05 17.27
N LEU A 42 -5.32 22.32 16.86
CA LEU A 42 -4.49 23.34 17.50
C LEU A 42 -5.07 24.75 17.34
N VAL A 43 -5.54 25.10 16.15
CA VAL A 43 -6.17 26.40 15.87
C VAL A 43 -7.46 26.54 16.69
N GLY A 44 -8.33 25.53 16.66
CA GLY A 44 -9.59 25.53 17.41
C GLY A 44 -9.36 25.64 18.93
N SER A 45 -8.45 24.85 19.49
CA SER A 45 -8.14 24.91 20.93
C SER A 45 -7.51 26.23 21.34
N THR A 46 -6.64 26.80 20.51
CA THR A 46 -5.98 28.08 20.79
C THR A 46 -6.97 29.24 20.72
N ALA A 47 -7.87 29.25 19.74
CA ALA A 47 -8.91 30.26 19.62
C ALA A 47 -9.89 30.24 20.81
N LEU A 48 -10.25 29.05 21.29
CA LEU A 48 -11.08 28.89 22.49
C LEU A 48 -10.39 29.45 23.75
N ALA A 49 -9.11 29.10 23.97
CA ALA A 49 -8.33 29.61 25.10
C ALA A 49 -8.16 31.14 25.05
N ALA A 50 -7.95 31.70 23.85
CA ALA A 50 -7.89 33.15 23.65
C ALA A 50 -9.22 33.84 24.01
N GLY A 51 -10.36 33.26 23.59
CA GLY A 51 -11.68 33.78 23.91
C GLY A 51 -12.05 33.72 25.39
N GLN A 52 -11.40 32.86 26.17
CA GLN A 52 -11.60 32.72 27.62
C GLN A 52 -10.67 33.63 28.45
N GLY A 53 -9.71 34.31 27.84
CA GLY A 53 -8.73 35.14 28.55
C GLY A 53 -7.63 34.35 29.27
N ASP A 54 -7.51 33.04 29.01
CA ASP A 54 -6.59 32.14 29.71
C ASP A 54 -5.13 32.24 29.24
N LEU A 55 -4.78 33.27 28.45
CA LEU A 55 -3.47 33.38 27.78
C LEU A 55 -2.41 34.18 28.55
N ASP A 56 -2.77 34.86 29.64
CA ASP A 56 -1.85 35.81 30.29
C ASP A 56 -0.88 35.17 31.29
N SER A 57 -1.13 33.92 31.68
CA SER A 57 -0.25 33.20 32.61
C SER A 57 1.08 32.75 31.97
N THR A 58 2.14 32.62 32.77
CA THR A 58 3.43 32.05 32.31
C THR A 58 3.26 30.63 31.72
N GLY A 59 2.38 29.82 32.32
CA GLY A 59 2.05 28.49 31.80
C GLY A 59 1.38 28.53 30.42
N ALA A 60 0.51 29.51 30.19
CA ALA A 60 -0.12 29.71 28.89
C ALA A 60 0.88 30.13 27.80
N LYS A 61 1.85 30.99 28.13
CA LYS A 61 2.93 31.37 27.21
C LYS A 61 3.77 30.16 26.76
N VAL A 62 4.08 29.25 27.69
CA VAL A 62 4.77 27.98 27.35
C VAL A 62 3.91 27.11 26.44
N LEU A 63 2.60 26.99 26.72
CA LEU A 63 1.68 26.20 25.91
C LEU A 63 1.53 26.76 24.49
N VAL A 64 1.51 28.08 24.33
CA VAL A 64 1.52 28.76 23.03
C VAL A 64 2.80 28.43 22.28
N ALA A 65 3.97 28.54 22.92
CA ALA A 65 5.26 28.20 22.29
C ALA A 65 5.29 26.74 21.80
N VAL A 66 4.82 25.79 22.62
CA VAL A 66 4.70 24.37 22.23
C VAL A 66 3.73 24.20 21.05
N SER A 67 2.63 24.94 21.01
CA SER A 67 1.64 24.87 19.93
C SER A 67 2.18 25.45 18.61
N VAL A 68 2.97 26.51 18.67
CA VAL A 68 3.69 27.06 17.51
C VAL A 68 4.70 26.04 16.97
N ALA A 69 5.52 25.45 17.84
CA ALA A 69 6.48 24.42 17.45
C ALA A 69 5.78 23.19 16.83
N ALA A 70 4.67 22.74 17.42
CA ALA A 70 3.86 21.67 16.84
C ALA A 70 3.29 22.05 15.47
N THR A 71 2.79 23.27 15.30
CA THR A 71 2.26 23.74 14.02
C THR A 71 3.34 23.75 12.92
N LEU A 72 4.55 24.21 13.24
CA LEU A 72 5.69 24.14 12.31
C LEU A 72 6.03 22.69 11.94
N GLY A 73 6.03 21.78 12.91
CA GLY A 73 6.23 20.35 12.64
C GLY A 73 5.16 19.74 11.73
N LEU A 74 3.89 20.10 11.96
CA LEU A 74 2.77 19.69 11.09
C LEU A 74 2.92 20.23 9.67
N ALA A 75 3.37 21.49 9.52
CA ALA A 75 3.65 22.08 8.22
C ALA A 75 4.78 21.33 7.49
N VAL A 76 5.84 20.92 8.20
CA VAL A 76 6.90 20.06 7.64
C VAL A 76 6.34 18.72 7.18
N SER A 77 5.49 18.06 7.97
CA SER A 77 4.85 16.80 7.57
C SER A 77 3.94 16.96 6.35
N ALA A 78 3.17 18.06 6.29
CA ALA A 78 2.31 18.37 5.14
C ALA A 78 3.15 18.59 3.87
N TRP A 79 4.22 19.38 3.97
CA TRP A 79 5.14 19.64 2.87
C TRP A 79 5.82 18.37 2.36
N ARG A 80 6.26 17.47 3.27
CA ARG A 80 6.79 16.14 2.91
C ARG A 80 5.75 15.29 2.17
N GLY A 81 4.50 15.35 2.62
CA GLY A 81 3.38 14.68 1.94
C GLY A 81 3.22 15.14 0.50
N VAL A 82 3.18 16.45 0.27
CA VAL A 82 3.06 17.03 -1.09
C VAL A 82 4.29 16.72 -1.95
N ARG A 83 5.50 16.74 -1.38
CA ARG A 83 6.73 16.38 -2.12
C ARG A 83 6.81 14.91 -2.54
N SER A 84 5.91 14.05 -2.06
CA SER A 84 5.87 12.66 -2.51
C SER A 84 5.58 12.55 -4.01
N ASP A 85 4.94 13.55 -4.63
CA ASP A 85 4.75 13.64 -6.09
C ASP A 85 6.05 13.63 -6.87
N GLN A 86 7.04 14.39 -6.40
CA GLN A 86 8.33 14.46 -7.06
C GLN A 86 9.05 13.12 -6.94
N ALA A 87 8.98 12.47 -5.77
CA ALA A 87 9.62 11.18 -5.53
C ALA A 87 9.01 10.07 -6.40
N VAL A 88 7.68 9.99 -6.51
CA VAL A 88 7.03 9.00 -7.36
C VAL A 88 7.17 9.32 -8.85
N GLY A 89 7.17 10.61 -9.22
CA GLY A 89 7.41 11.06 -10.59
C GLY A 89 8.80 10.67 -11.11
N GLN A 90 9.83 10.90 -10.29
CA GLN A 90 11.20 10.48 -10.57
C GLN A 90 11.28 8.95 -10.68
N ALA A 91 10.66 8.21 -9.75
CA ALA A 91 10.64 6.76 -9.80
C ALA A 91 9.98 6.20 -11.07
N LEU A 92 8.91 6.83 -11.57
CA LEU A 92 8.26 6.47 -12.83
C LEU A 92 9.17 6.75 -14.02
N GLU A 93 9.85 7.89 -14.07
CA GLU A 93 10.79 8.20 -15.15
C GLU A 93 11.99 7.24 -15.16
N ASP A 94 12.55 6.94 -13.98
CA ASP A 94 13.66 6.00 -13.83
C ASP A 94 13.26 4.56 -14.21
N GLY A 95 12.05 4.14 -13.86
CA GLY A 95 11.58 2.77 -14.08
C GLY A 95 11.00 2.54 -15.48
N LEU A 96 10.12 3.43 -15.93
CA LEU A 96 9.39 3.30 -17.20
C LEU A 96 10.11 3.93 -18.39
N GLY A 97 11.16 4.72 -18.13
CA GLY A 97 11.90 5.48 -19.13
C GLY A 97 11.31 6.87 -19.40
N THR A 98 12.12 7.75 -19.98
CA THR A 98 11.67 9.08 -20.43
C THR A 98 10.58 8.93 -21.51
N GLY A 99 9.57 9.79 -21.48
CA GLY A 99 8.45 9.73 -22.43
C GLY A 99 7.47 8.57 -22.20
N TRP A 100 7.51 7.87 -21.06
CA TRP A 100 6.56 6.79 -20.75
C TRP A 100 5.09 7.21 -20.89
N ARG A 101 4.80 8.49 -20.68
CA ARG A 101 3.45 9.09 -20.82
C ARG A 101 2.90 8.94 -22.24
N ASP A 102 3.76 8.98 -23.26
CA ASP A 102 3.35 8.85 -24.66
C ASP A 102 2.88 7.43 -25.00
N ARG A 103 3.25 6.44 -24.17
CA ARG A 103 2.81 5.05 -24.30
C ARG A 103 1.49 4.77 -23.58
N VAL A 104 1.08 5.64 -22.67
CA VAL A 104 -0.15 5.47 -21.90
C VAL A 104 -1.31 6.13 -22.62
N GLN A 105 -2.26 5.31 -23.09
CA GLN A 105 -3.45 5.80 -23.80
C GLN A 105 -4.59 6.20 -22.87
N THR A 106 -4.57 5.72 -21.62
CA THR A 106 -5.61 6.00 -20.63
C THR A 106 -5.49 7.43 -20.09
N PRO A 107 -6.59 8.20 -20.00
CA PRO A 107 -6.57 9.51 -19.39
C PRO A 107 -6.12 9.44 -17.93
N MET A 108 -4.97 10.04 -17.64
CA MET A 108 -4.48 10.14 -16.28
C MET A 108 -5.22 11.23 -15.50
N ARG A 109 -5.41 10.98 -14.21
CA ARG A 109 -6.00 11.95 -13.30
C ARG A 109 -5.12 13.20 -13.21
N ARG A 110 -5.72 14.37 -13.45
CA ARG A 110 -5.01 15.66 -13.42
C ARG A 110 -5.03 16.37 -12.07
N ASN A 111 -6.10 16.16 -11.28
CA ASN A 111 -6.34 16.91 -10.04
C ASN A 111 -6.51 15.98 -8.83
N ARG A 112 -5.81 16.31 -7.74
CA ARG A 112 -5.97 15.66 -6.44
C ARG A 112 -7.32 16.00 -5.81
N PRO A 113 -7.88 15.12 -4.97
CA PRO A 113 -9.16 15.36 -4.33
C PRO A 113 -8.93 16.17 -3.05
N TRP A 114 -8.42 17.40 -3.18
CA TRP A 114 -7.99 18.22 -2.03
C TRP A 114 -9.08 18.38 -0.98
N ALA A 115 -10.35 18.52 -1.38
CA ALA A 115 -11.47 18.54 -0.44
C ALA A 115 -11.59 17.25 0.39
N ARG A 116 -11.39 16.06 -0.21
CA ARG A 116 -11.39 14.79 0.54
C ARG A 116 -10.17 14.66 1.43
N ILE A 117 -8.99 15.02 0.91
CA ILE A 117 -7.76 15.02 1.70
C ILE A 117 -7.98 15.89 2.94
N LEU A 118 -8.33 17.17 2.76
CA LEU A 118 -8.37 18.16 3.83
C LEU A 118 -9.53 18.00 4.81
N LEU A 119 -10.69 17.51 4.36
CA LEU A 119 -11.92 17.50 5.17
C LEU A 119 -12.40 16.10 5.55
N LEU A 120 -12.17 15.10 4.69
CA LEU A 120 -12.77 13.76 4.82
C LEU A 120 -11.75 12.63 4.55
N PRO A 121 -10.54 12.63 5.16
CA PRO A 121 -9.47 11.72 4.77
C PRO A 121 -9.79 10.23 5.04
N GLY A 122 -10.71 9.95 5.97
CA GLY A 122 -11.19 8.60 6.27
C GLY A 122 -12.42 8.17 5.46
N PHE A 123 -13.00 9.05 4.64
CA PHE A 123 -14.23 8.75 3.91
C PHE A 123 -13.94 8.13 2.53
N MET A 124 -13.89 6.80 2.52
CA MET A 124 -13.45 6.01 1.37
C MET A 124 -14.57 5.55 0.43
N ARG A 125 -15.80 6.05 0.59
CA ARG A 125 -16.94 5.62 -0.23
C ARG A 125 -17.07 6.54 -1.43
N ARG A 126 -17.02 5.97 -2.63
CA ARG A 126 -17.44 6.65 -3.85
C ARG A 126 -18.85 6.21 -4.27
N ARG A 127 -19.58 7.11 -4.93
CA ARG A 127 -20.96 6.84 -5.36
C ARG A 127 -21.01 5.96 -6.60
N ASP A 128 -20.03 6.09 -7.49
CA ASP A 128 -19.82 5.34 -8.73
C ASP A 128 -19.28 3.90 -8.52
N VAL A 129 -18.75 3.59 -7.32
CA VAL A 129 -18.21 2.27 -6.99
C VAL A 129 -19.20 1.45 -6.15
N GLN A 130 -19.42 0.20 -6.57
CA GLN A 130 -20.10 -0.84 -5.80
C GLN A 130 -19.06 -1.73 -5.10
N ARG A 131 -19.33 -2.06 -3.83
CA ARG A 131 -18.57 -3.07 -3.08
C ARG A 131 -19.47 -4.27 -2.79
N ILE A 132 -19.18 -5.40 -3.40
CA ILE A 132 -19.80 -6.70 -3.12
C ILE A 132 -18.96 -7.36 -2.02
N ARG A 133 -19.60 -7.79 -0.94
CA ARG A 133 -18.90 -8.20 0.27
C ARG A 133 -18.98 -9.69 0.53
N ASN A 134 -17.94 -10.21 1.17
CA ASN A 134 -17.91 -11.53 1.80
C ASN A 134 -18.16 -12.68 0.82
N ILE A 135 -17.55 -12.59 -0.37
CA ILE A 135 -17.52 -13.71 -1.30
C ILE A 135 -16.50 -14.73 -0.78
N SER A 136 -16.91 -15.99 -0.70
CA SER A 136 -16.02 -17.06 -0.27
C SER A 136 -15.11 -17.50 -1.40
N TYR A 137 -13.84 -17.74 -1.09
CA TYR A 137 -12.88 -18.38 -2.01
C TYR A 137 -12.31 -19.71 -1.45
N GLY A 138 -12.76 -20.14 -0.26
CA GLY A 138 -12.28 -21.36 0.38
C GLY A 138 -12.90 -21.62 1.75
N ASP A 139 -12.44 -22.68 2.41
CA ASP A 139 -13.17 -23.28 3.54
C ASP A 139 -12.79 -22.73 4.93
N ALA A 140 -11.84 -21.79 5.03
CA ALA A 140 -11.43 -21.20 6.31
C ALA A 140 -12.41 -20.11 6.83
N GLY A 141 -13.69 -20.24 6.50
CA GLY A 141 -14.76 -19.32 6.90
C GLY A 141 -14.41 -17.85 6.65
N ARG A 142 -14.48 -17.01 7.70
CA ARG A 142 -14.22 -15.56 7.59
C ARG A 142 -12.82 -15.20 7.09
N ARG A 143 -11.85 -16.11 7.19
CA ARG A 143 -10.48 -15.92 6.72
C ARG A 143 -10.34 -16.16 5.22
N ASN A 144 -11.20 -16.96 4.60
CA ASN A 144 -11.26 -17.12 3.15
C ASN A 144 -12.41 -16.32 2.51
N LEU A 145 -12.57 -15.07 2.94
CA LEU A 145 -13.51 -14.12 2.34
C LEU A 145 -12.78 -13.02 1.59
N LEU A 146 -13.32 -12.61 0.45
CA LEU A 146 -12.89 -11.46 -0.32
C LEU A 146 -14.05 -10.49 -0.57
N ASP A 147 -13.69 -9.25 -0.89
CA ASP A 147 -14.61 -8.21 -1.34
C ASP A 147 -14.21 -7.72 -2.73
N ILE A 148 -15.22 -7.49 -3.56
CA ILE A 148 -15.07 -7.01 -4.93
C ILE A 148 -15.50 -5.55 -4.97
N TYR A 149 -14.66 -4.70 -5.54
CA TYR A 149 -14.90 -3.29 -5.83
C TYR A 149 -14.93 -3.13 -7.35
N ARG A 150 -16.04 -2.60 -7.87
CA ARG A 150 -16.21 -2.36 -9.31
C ARG A 150 -17.04 -1.12 -9.59
N HIS A 151 -16.92 -0.57 -10.79
CA HIS A 151 -17.84 0.46 -11.26
C HIS A 151 -19.29 -0.05 -11.26
N ARG A 152 -20.25 0.80 -10.92
CA ARG A 152 -21.68 0.44 -10.88
C ARG A 152 -22.23 0.03 -12.23
N ASP A 153 -21.68 0.57 -13.31
CA ASP A 153 -22.08 0.24 -14.68
C ASP A 153 -21.57 -1.13 -15.15
N ALA A 154 -21.02 -1.94 -14.23
CA ALA A 154 -20.52 -3.29 -14.44
C ALA A 154 -19.48 -3.35 -15.59
N PRO A 155 -18.18 -3.16 -15.28
CA PRO A 155 -17.16 -3.14 -16.33
C PRO A 155 -17.10 -4.49 -17.05
N ARG A 156 -16.75 -4.47 -18.34
CA ARG A 156 -16.53 -5.68 -19.15
C ARG A 156 -15.05 -5.75 -19.50
N ASN A 157 -14.51 -6.97 -19.50
CA ASN A 157 -13.09 -7.22 -19.75
C ASN A 157 -12.22 -6.30 -18.88
N ALA A 158 -12.50 -6.23 -17.58
CA ALA A 158 -11.82 -5.35 -16.66
C ALA A 158 -10.46 -5.93 -16.25
N PRO A 159 -9.35 -5.17 -16.31
CA PRO A 159 -8.14 -5.60 -15.61
C PRO A 159 -8.41 -5.74 -14.11
N VAL A 160 -7.72 -6.68 -13.48
CA VAL A 160 -7.95 -7.06 -12.08
C VAL A 160 -6.81 -6.59 -11.20
N LEU A 161 -7.12 -6.06 -10.02
CA LEU A 161 -6.15 -5.85 -8.95
C LEU A 161 -6.56 -6.66 -7.70
N ILE A 162 -5.80 -7.69 -7.34
CA ILE A 162 -5.97 -8.41 -6.07
C ILE A 162 -5.09 -7.75 -5.02
N TYR A 163 -5.66 -7.43 -3.86
CA TYR A 163 -4.97 -6.77 -2.76
C TYR A 163 -5.01 -7.58 -1.46
N PHE A 164 -3.84 -7.75 -0.84
CA PHE A 164 -3.66 -8.38 0.47
C PHE A 164 -3.25 -7.37 1.53
N HIS A 165 -3.97 -7.37 2.65
CA HIS A 165 -3.73 -6.45 3.76
C HIS A 165 -2.45 -6.80 4.54
N GLY A 166 -1.91 -5.83 5.29
CA GLY A 166 -0.85 -6.02 6.27
C GLY A 166 -1.36 -6.52 7.63
N GLY A 167 -0.52 -6.41 8.66
CA GLY A 167 -0.87 -6.83 10.02
C GLY A 167 -0.03 -7.97 10.60
N HIS A 168 1.22 -8.10 10.14
CA HIS A 168 2.21 -9.06 10.64
C HIS A 168 1.70 -10.51 10.65
N TYR A 169 0.79 -10.89 9.75
CA TYR A 169 0.19 -12.22 9.68
C TYR A 169 -0.56 -12.69 10.95
N THR A 170 -0.74 -11.81 11.94
CA THR A 170 -1.45 -12.09 13.22
C THR A 170 -2.71 -11.25 13.35
N SER A 171 -2.84 -10.20 12.56
CA SER A 171 -3.98 -9.30 12.56
C SER A 171 -4.25 -8.79 11.14
N GLY A 172 -5.33 -8.02 10.98
CA GLY A 172 -5.64 -7.37 9.70
C GLY A 172 -7.07 -7.64 9.24
N GLY A 173 -7.35 -7.22 8.00
CA GLY A 173 -8.59 -7.55 7.31
C GLY A 173 -8.79 -6.72 6.04
N LYS A 174 -9.54 -7.29 5.08
CA LYS A 174 -9.88 -6.74 3.75
C LYS A 174 -10.63 -5.38 3.70
N SER A 175 -10.74 -4.71 4.83
CA SER A 175 -11.42 -3.41 4.98
C SER A 175 -10.53 -2.31 5.54
N ARG A 176 -9.28 -2.62 5.91
CA ARG A 176 -8.43 -1.71 6.69
C ARG A 176 -7.61 -0.74 5.82
N GLU A 177 -6.96 -1.25 4.79
CA GLU A 177 -5.91 -0.55 4.04
C GLU A 177 -6.26 -0.42 2.55
N ALA A 178 -5.51 0.42 1.83
CA ALA A 178 -5.57 0.65 0.38
C ALA A 178 -6.96 1.02 -0.21
N ARG A 179 -7.95 1.38 0.60
CA ARG A 179 -9.29 1.71 0.11
C ARG A 179 -9.32 2.88 -0.89
N PRO A 180 -8.50 3.95 -0.76
CA PRO A 180 -8.34 4.95 -1.81
C PRO A 180 -7.93 4.36 -3.15
N LEU A 181 -6.92 3.48 -3.17
CA LEU A 181 -6.43 2.81 -4.38
C LEU A 181 -7.51 1.94 -5.02
N LEU A 182 -8.12 1.04 -4.23
CA LEU A 182 -9.15 0.12 -4.73
C LEU A 182 -10.36 0.88 -5.30
N SER A 183 -10.78 1.95 -4.64
CA SER A 183 -11.92 2.76 -5.09
C SER A 183 -11.57 3.63 -6.29
N HIS A 184 -10.32 4.08 -6.41
CA HIS A 184 -9.84 4.83 -7.58
C HIS A 184 -9.84 3.96 -8.83
N LEU A 185 -9.15 2.82 -8.79
CA LEU A 185 -9.06 1.90 -9.93
C LEU A 185 -10.42 1.32 -10.30
N ALA A 186 -11.25 0.93 -9.32
CA ALA A 186 -12.61 0.49 -9.60
C ALA A 186 -13.46 1.56 -10.30
N ALA A 187 -13.24 2.84 -9.98
CA ALA A 187 -13.88 3.95 -10.70
C ALA A 187 -13.33 4.16 -12.12
N GLN A 188 -12.11 3.69 -12.40
CA GLN A 188 -11.51 3.64 -13.75
C GLN A 188 -11.86 2.35 -14.51
N GLY A 189 -12.83 1.56 -14.03
CA GLY A 189 -13.31 0.36 -14.72
C GLY A 189 -12.51 -0.92 -14.41
N TRP A 190 -11.64 -0.91 -13.39
CA TRP A 190 -10.99 -2.12 -12.90
C TRP A 190 -11.94 -2.97 -12.06
N LEU A 191 -11.65 -4.27 -11.98
CA LEU A 191 -12.17 -5.15 -10.94
C LEU A 191 -11.13 -5.22 -9.81
N CYS A 192 -11.38 -4.57 -8.69
CA CYS A 192 -10.45 -4.61 -7.55
C CYS A 192 -10.96 -5.58 -6.48
N ILE A 193 -10.09 -6.43 -5.97
CA ILE A 193 -10.39 -7.46 -4.99
C ILE A 193 -9.56 -7.20 -3.74
N SER A 194 -10.19 -7.23 -2.57
CA SER A 194 -9.48 -7.23 -1.30
C SER A 194 -9.80 -8.51 -0.54
N ALA A 195 -8.79 -9.31 -0.24
CA ALA A 195 -8.97 -10.62 0.37
C ALA A 195 -8.45 -10.66 1.80
N ASN A 196 -9.19 -11.39 2.65
CA ASN A 196 -8.62 -11.93 3.88
C ASN A 196 -7.78 -13.17 3.53
N TYR A 197 -6.96 -13.59 4.47
CA TYR A 197 -6.26 -14.87 4.49
C TYR A 197 -6.24 -15.37 5.94
N ARG A 198 -5.95 -16.66 6.16
CA ARG A 198 -5.76 -17.20 7.53
C ARG A 198 -4.66 -16.42 8.23
N LEU A 199 -4.74 -16.31 9.55
CA LEU A 199 -3.73 -15.64 10.37
C LEU A 199 -3.13 -16.66 11.34
N ARG A 200 -2.13 -16.27 12.10
CA ARG A 200 -1.72 -17.03 13.28
C ARG A 200 -2.75 -16.91 14.41
N PRO A 201 -2.89 -17.97 15.24
CA PRO A 201 -2.14 -19.23 15.19
C PRO A 201 -2.68 -20.28 14.19
N GLU A 202 -3.77 -19.99 13.48
CA GLU A 202 -4.46 -20.95 12.61
C GLU A 202 -3.62 -21.43 11.42
N THR A 203 -2.68 -20.63 10.95
CA THR A 203 -1.69 -21.07 9.95
C THR A 203 -0.37 -20.31 10.04
N THR A 204 0.66 -20.86 9.38
CA THR A 204 2.01 -20.27 9.23
C THR A 204 2.41 -20.32 7.75
N PHE A 205 3.67 -20.02 7.42
CA PHE A 205 4.17 -20.28 6.07
C PHE A 205 4.26 -21.81 5.86
N PRO A 206 3.85 -22.37 4.70
CA PRO A 206 3.37 -21.70 3.48
C PRO A 206 1.86 -21.42 3.42
N GLY A 207 1.08 -21.74 4.45
CA GLY A 207 -0.38 -21.58 4.49
C GLY A 207 -0.92 -20.20 4.11
N HIS A 208 -0.28 -19.10 4.56
CA HIS A 208 -0.66 -17.75 4.11
C HIS A 208 -0.49 -17.57 2.59
N GLN A 209 0.60 -18.10 2.04
CA GLN A 209 0.91 -18.01 0.61
C GLN A 209 -0.06 -18.87 -0.21
N ILE A 210 -0.44 -20.04 0.30
CA ILE A 210 -1.47 -20.90 -0.29
C ILE A 210 -2.81 -20.15 -0.36
N ASP A 211 -3.22 -19.47 0.71
CA ASP A 211 -4.46 -18.68 0.69
C ASP A 211 -4.41 -17.54 -0.34
N ALA A 212 -3.26 -16.86 -0.47
CA ALA A 212 -3.09 -15.83 -1.49
C ALA A 212 -3.24 -16.37 -2.91
N LYS A 213 -2.64 -17.53 -3.20
CA LYS A 213 -2.74 -18.20 -4.50
C LYS A 213 -4.16 -18.73 -4.77
N LYS A 214 -4.89 -19.19 -3.75
CA LYS A 214 -6.31 -19.55 -3.90
C LYS A 214 -7.16 -18.37 -4.36
N VAL A 215 -6.85 -17.14 -3.94
CA VAL A 215 -7.56 -15.95 -4.44
C VAL A 215 -7.26 -15.73 -5.93
N ILE A 216 -6.03 -15.95 -6.39
CA ILE A 216 -5.68 -15.84 -7.82
C ILE A 216 -6.44 -16.90 -8.63
N ALA A 217 -6.44 -18.16 -8.16
CA ALA A 217 -7.19 -19.25 -8.79
C ALA A 217 -8.70 -18.94 -8.83
N TRP A 218 -9.26 -18.44 -7.74
CA TRP A 218 -10.67 -18.04 -7.68
C TRP A 218 -11.00 -16.94 -8.71
N VAL A 219 -10.10 -15.96 -8.90
CA VAL A 219 -10.29 -14.91 -9.93
C VAL A 219 -10.22 -15.48 -11.34
N ARG A 220 -9.35 -16.46 -11.59
CA ARG A 220 -9.29 -17.14 -12.89
C ARG A 220 -10.59 -17.86 -13.21
N GLU A 221 -11.17 -18.52 -12.22
CA GLU A 221 -12.38 -19.32 -12.39
C GLU A 221 -13.66 -18.47 -12.43
N HIS A 222 -13.81 -17.55 -11.48
CA HIS A 222 -15.07 -16.83 -11.24
C HIS A 222 -15.02 -15.34 -11.59
N GLY A 223 -13.84 -14.77 -11.85
CA GLY A 223 -13.69 -13.32 -12.02
C GLY A 223 -14.52 -12.76 -13.18
N SER A 224 -14.69 -13.54 -14.25
CA SER A 224 -15.44 -13.15 -15.44
C SER A 224 -16.93 -12.91 -15.15
N GLU A 225 -17.51 -13.62 -14.18
CA GLU A 225 -18.88 -13.41 -13.69
C GLU A 225 -19.08 -11.99 -13.13
N TYR A 226 -17.99 -11.37 -12.67
CA TYR A 226 -17.97 -10.01 -12.12
C TYR A 226 -17.49 -8.96 -13.11
N GLY A 227 -17.11 -9.37 -14.33
CA GLY A 227 -16.62 -8.50 -15.40
C GLY A 227 -15.10 -8.48 -15.58
N ALA A 228 -14.34 -9.32 -14.86
CA ALA A 228 -12.89 -9.40 -15.04
C ALA A 228 -12.52 -9.91 -16.44
N ASP A 229 -11.37 -9.43 -16.92
CA ASP A 229 -10.50 -10.16 -17.82
C ASP A 229 -9.39 -10.79 -16.98
N PRO A 230 -9.47 -12.10 -16.66
CA PRO A 230 -8.48 -12.76 -15.83
C PRO A 230 -7.08 -12.72 -16.48
N SER A 231 -6.95 -12.58 -17.79
CA SER A 231 -5.63 -12.50 -18.42
C SER A 231 -4.84 -11.27 -17.96
N ARG A 232 -5.50 -10.20 -17.47
CA ARG A 232 -4.86 -8.95 -17.02
C ARG A 232 -4.95 -8.78 -15.51
N LEU A 233 -4.24 -9.62 -14.77
CA LEU A 233 -4.31 -9.69 -13.31
C LEU A 233 -3.07 -9.11 -12.64
N PHE A 234 -3.26 -8.13 -11.76
CA PHE A 234 -2.23 -7.52 -10.92
C PHE A 234 -2.41 -8.01 -9.48
N VAL A 235 -1.30 -8.21 -8.77
CA VAL A 235 -1.30 -8.47 -7.33
C VAL A 235 -0.68 -7.32 -6.57
N ALA A 236 -1.27 -6.99 -5.44
CA ALA A 236 -0.84 -5.89 -4.59
C ALA A 236 -0.93 -6.27 -3.13
N GLY A 237 -0.18 -5.57 -2.30
CA GLY A 237 -0.36 -5.69 -0.87
C GLY A 237 0.45 -4.68 -0.09
N SER A 238 0.18 -4.70 1.21
CA SER A 238 0.79 -3.80 2.18
C SER A 238 1.51 -4.58 3.27
N SER A 239 2.73 -4.18 3.65
CA SER A 239 3.49 -4.83 4.74
C SER A 239 3.63 -6.35 4.54
N ALA A 240 3.06 -7.17 5.43
CA ALA A 240 2.96 -8.62 5.27
C ALA A 240 2.24 -9.04 3.96
N GLY A 241 1.16 -8.37 3.59
CA GLY A 241 0.46 -8.62 2.33
C GLY A 241 1.30 -8.24 1.10
N SER A 242 2.20 -7.27 1.21
CA SER A 242 3.15 -6.94 0.13
C SER A 242 4.20 -8.05 -0.05
N ASN A 243 4.64 -8.71 1.03
CA ASN A 243 5.50 -9.87 0.94
C ASN A 243 4.79 -11.03 0.22
N MET A 244 3.53 -11.31 0.60
CA MET A 244 2.68 -12.31 -0.08
C MET A 244 2.46 -11.97 -1.57
N ALA A 245 2.16 -10.72 -1.90
CA ALA A 245 1.99 -10.28 -3.28
C ALA A 245 3.28 -10.46 -4.11
N GLY A 246 4.43 -10.13 -3.53
CA GLY A 246 5.73 -10.38 -4.15
C GLY A 246 5.99 -11.87 -4.38
N LEU A 247 5.71 -12.72 -3.39
CA LEU A 247 5.83 -14.18 -3.53
C LEU A 247 4.89 -14.72 -4.60
N CYS A 248 3.63 -14.27 -4.67
CA CYS A 248 2.70 -14.67 -5.73
C CYS A 248 3.27 -14.36 -7.12
N ALA A 249 3.86 -13.18 -7.29
CA ALA A 249 4.40 -12.75 -8.57
C ALA A 249 5.68 -13.48 -8.99
N LEU A 250 6.45 -14.00 -8.02
CA LEU A 250 7.73 -14.67 -8.25
C LEU A 250 7.65 -16.20 -8.23
N THR A 251 6.48 -16.76 -7.91
CA THR A 251 6.28 -18.22 -7.82
C THR A 251 5.09 -18.68 -8.66
N PRO A 252 4.90 -18.19 -9.90
CA PRO A 252 3.74 -18.59 -10.70
C PRO A 252 3.71 -20.12 -10.87
N ASN A 253 2.55 -20.73 -10.62
CA ASN A 253 2.31 -22.17 -10.78
C ASN A 253 3.19 -23.11 -9.94
N ASP A 254 3.93 -22.59 -8.95
CA ASP A 254 4.70 -23.41 -8.02
C ASP A 254 3.76 -24.31 -7.18
N PRO A 255 3.87 -25.66 -7.30
CA PRO A 255 2.97 -26.62 -6.65
C PRO A 255 3.11 -26.63 -5.13
N VAL A 256 4.26 -26.22 -4.56
CA VAL A 256 4.45 -26.13 -3.10
C VAL A 256 3.42 -25.17 -2.47
N PHE A 257 3.00 -24.16 -3.24
CA PHE A 257 2.02 -23.17 -2.81
C PHE A 257 0.61 -23.43 -3.37
N GLN A 258 0.36 -24.56 -4.03
CA GLN A 258 -0.92 -24.89 -4.67
C GLN A 258 -1.49 -26.28 -4.32
N PRO A 259 -1.35 -26.79 -3.08
CA PRO A 259 -1.85 -28.12 -2.75
C PRO A 259 -3.37 -28.19 -2.95
N GLY A 260 -3.81 -29.11 -3.81
CA GLY A 260 -5.21 -29.34 -4.17
C GLY A 260 -5.79 -28.41 -5.24
N PHE A 261 -4.97 -27.57 -5.88
CA PHE A 261 -5.36 -26.73 -7.02
C PHE A 261 -4.17 -26.49 -7.96
N GLU A 262 -3.35 -27.53 -8.16
CA GLU A 262 -2.10 -27.50 -8.92
C GLU A 262 -2.32 -27.15 -10.40
N SER A 263 -3.49 -27.45 -10.96
CA SER A 263 -3.86 -27.13 -12.34
C SER A 263 -4.24 -25.67 -12.57
N ALA A 264 -4.46 -24.89 -11.51
CA ALA A 264 -4.85 -23.49 -11.64
C ALA A 264 -3.66 -22.61 -12.06
N ASP A 265 -3.89 -21.77 -13.07
CA ASP A 265 -2.92 -20.74 -13.46
C ASP A 265 -2.87 -19.62 -12.40
N THR A 266 -1.75 -19.49 -11.71
CA THR A 266 -1.51 -18.41 -10.74
C THR A 266 -0.53 -17.35 -11.23
N SER A 267 -0.25 -17.32 -12.54
CA SER A 267 0.56 -16.25 -13.13
C SER A 267 -0.11 -14.88 -13.01
N VAL A 268 0.71 -13.84 -12.91
CA VAL A 268 0.25 -12.45 -12.75
C VAL A 268 0.92 -11.55 -13.78
N THR A 269 0.25 -10.48 -14.15
CA THR A 269 0.72 -9.49 -15.12
C THR A 269 1.75 -8.54 -14.51
N ALA A 270 1.56 -8.12 -13.25
CA ALA A 270 2.52 -7.29 -12.52
C ALA A 270 2.21 -7.28 -11.01
N ALA A 271 3.14 -6.77 -10.22
CA ALA A 271 3.05 -6.69 -8.76
C ALA A 271 3.20 -5.26 -8.22
N VAL A 272 2.45 -4.94 -7.17
CA VAL A 272 2.52 -3.66 -6.43
C VAL A 272 2.83 -3.93 -4.95
N CYS A 273 3.98 -3.49 -4.49
CA CYS A 273 4.47 -3.71 -3.13
C CYS A 273 4.48 -2.40 -2.34
N LEU A 274 3.58 -2.26 -1.36
CA LEU A 274 3.50 -1.10 -0.48
C LEU A 274 4.13 -1.41 0.88
N TYR A 275 5.19 -0.66 1.21
CA TYR A 275 5.92 -0.73 2.47
C TYR A 275 6.17 -2.16 2.97
N GLY A 276 6.60 -3.03 2.04
CA GLY A 276 6.67 -4.46 2.26
C GLY A 276 7.62 -4.89 3.38
N PHE A 277 7.23 -5.96 4.07
CA PHE A 277 8.08 -6.54 5.11
C PHE A 277 9.06 -7.54 4.50
N TYR A 278 10.34 -7.19 4.57
CA TYR A 278 11.47 -7.95 3.99
C TYR A 278 12.41 -8.54 5.06
N GLY A 279 11.92 -8.65 6.30
CA GLY A 279 12.69 -9.17 7.44
C GLY A 279 12.34 -10.62 7.78
N HIS A 280 12.86 -11.12 8.91
CA HIS A 280 12.61 -12.48 9.37
C HIS A 280 11.13 -12.74 9.65
N TYR A 281 10.59 -13.78 9.05
CA TYR A 281 9.21 -14.21 9.27
C TYR A 281 9.02 -14.62 10.73
N PHE A 282 8.36 -13.75 11.51
CA PHE A 282 8.19 -13.89 12.97
C PHE A 282 9.47 -13.94 13.80
N GLY A 283 10.58 -13.38 13.30
CA GLY A 283 11.85 -13.37 14.04
C GLY A 283 12.61 -14.69 14.00
N THR A 284 12.15 -15.69 13.24
CA THR A 284 12.94 -16.90 12.96
C THR A 284 14.12 -16.53 12.06
N PRO A 285 15.38 -16.70 12.52
CA PRO A 285 16.54 -16.55 11.65
C PRO A 285 16.39 -17.43 10.41
N PRO A 286 16.92 -17.05 9.23
CA PRO A 286 16.86 -17.90 8.06
C PRO A 286 17.67 -19.17 8.36
N ASP A 287 17.16 -20.33 7.97
CA ASP A 287 17.98 -21.54 7.95
C ASP A 287 19.10 -21.41 6.89
N GLU A 288 18.78 -20.79 5.74
CA GLU A 288 19.73 -20.35 4.70
C GLU A 288 19.25 -19.03 4.03
N PRO A 289 20.17 -18.18 3.55
CA PRO A 289 19.81 -17.01 2.76
C PRO A 289 19.63 -17.38 1.28
N PRO A 290 18.58 -16.89 0.60
CA PRO A 290 17.44 -16.12 1.11
C PRO A 290 16.37 -17.01 1.79
N PRO A 291 15.66 -16.51 2.83
CA PRO A 291 14.68 -17.33 3.55
C PRO A 291 13.50 -17.72 2.65
N ALA A 292 13.02 -18.97 2.74
CA ALA A 292 11.82 -19.45 2.04
C ALA A 292 10.56 -18.54 2.13
N PRO A 293 10.27 -17.83 3.24
CA PRO A 293 9.12 -16.90 3.29
C PRO A 293 9.41 -15.50 2.71
N GLN A 294 10.53 -15.29 2.00
CA GLN A 294 10.92 -13.98 1.47
C GLN A 294 10.95 -13.97 -0.06
N PRO A 295 10.30 -12.98 -0.72
CA PRO A 295 10.26 -12.91 -2.18
C PRO A 295 11.65 -12.82 -2.82
N GLN A 296 12.65 -12.28 -2.10
CA GLN A 296 14.05 -12.23 -2.53
C GLN A 296 14.56 -13.60 -3.02
N GLY A 297 14.10 -14.70 -2.40
CA GLY A 297 14.55 -16.04 -2.75
C GLY A 297 13.96 -16.65 -4.00
N TYR A 298 13.02 -15.96 -4.62
CA TYR A 298 12.32 -16.44 -5.80
C TYR A 298 12.54 -15.50 -6.98
N ILE A 299 13.47 -14.55 -6.90
CA ILE A 299 13.75 -13.65 -8.02
C ILE A 299 14.37 -14.44 -9.18
N HIS A 300 13.79 -14.31 -10.37
CA HIS A 300 14.24 -14.97 -11.59
C HIS A 300 14.10 -14.04 -12.82
N PRO A 301 14.79 -14.34 -13.95
CA PRO A 301 14.75 -13.50 -15.16
C PRO A 301 13.37 -13.22 -15.73
N GLY A 302 12.46 -14.19 -15.58
CA GLY A 302 11.06 -14.09 -16.03
C GLY A 302 10.12 -13.40 -15.04
N ALA A 303 10.61 -12.80 -13.96
CA ALA A 303 9.74 -12.09 -13.02
C ALA A 303 8.97 -10.96 -13.74
N PRO A 304 7.67 -10.75 -13.44
CA PRO A 304 6.87 -9.72 -14.08
C PRO A 304 7.29 -8.31 -13.64
N PRO A 305 6.75 -7.23 -14.23
CA PRO A 305 7.01 -5.88 -13.76
C PRO A 305 6.59 -5.64 -12.30
N PHE A 306 7.37 -4.83 -11.57
CA PHE A 306 7.11 -4.46 -10.17
C PHE A 306 7.00 -2.94 -10.00
N PHE A 307 6.03 -2.52 -9.18
CA PHE A 307 5.98 -1.19 -8.56
C PHE A 307 6.18 -1.34 -7.06
N ILE A 308 7.16 -0.66 -6.49
CA ILE A 308 7.51 -0.73 -5.07
C ILE A 308 7.52 0.69 -4.50
N ALA A 309 6.77 0.93 -3.43
CA ALA A 309 6.79 2.22 -2.72
C ALA A 309 7.00 2.00 -1.22
N HIS A 310 7.95 2.72 -0.62
CA HIS A 310 8.30 2.54 0.79
C HIS A 310 8.59 3.87 1.48
N GLY A 311 8.22 4.00 2.75
CA GLY A 311 8.44 5.23 3.51
C GLY A 311 9.85 5.36 4.08
N THR A 312 10.48 6.53 3.92
CA THR A 312 11.86 6.72 4.43
C THR A 312 11.97 6.79 5.95
N LYS A 313 10.83 6.93 6.64
CA LYS A 313 10.73 6.96 8.11
C LYS A 313 9.99 5.75 8.67
N ASP A 314 9.78 4.71 7.87
CA ASP A 314 9.13 3.48 8.31
C ASP A 314 9.88 2.86 9.51
N ALA A 315 9.15 2.71 10.62
CA ALA A 315 9.64 2.23 11.90
C ALA A 315 9.35 0.74 12.13
N LEU A 316 8.56 0.10 11.25
CA LEU A 316 8.17 -1.31 11.33
C LEU A 316 8.79 -2.13 10.20
N GLY A 317 8.70 -1.62 8.96
CA GLY A 317 9.45 -2.09 7.80
C GLY A 317 10.67 -1.20 7.55
N THR A 318 11.77 -1.75 7.05
CA THR A 318 12.95 -0.93 6.72
C THR A 318 12.94 -0.55 5.24
N VAL A 319 13.08 0.74 4.96
CA VAL A 319 13.28 1.25 3.60
C VAL A 319 14.51 0.62 2.95
N GLU A 320 15.53 0.30 3.75
CA GLU A 320 16.74 -0.39 3.30
C GLU A 320 16.42 -1.81 2.76
N GLY A 321 15.45 -2.52 3.35
CA GLY A 321 14.99 -3.82 2.86
C GLY A 321 14.30 -3.71 1.50
N ALA A 322 13.45 -2.70 1.32
CA ALA A 322 12.79 -2.44 0.04
C ALA A 322 13.78 -2.00 -1.05
N ARG A 323 14.74 -1.15 -0.70
CA ARG A 323 15.83 -0.74 -1.60
C ARG A 323 16.64 -1.94 -2.06
N ASN A 324 16.98 -2.84 -1.15
CA ASN A 324 17.72 -4.07 -1.48
C ASN A 324 16.89 -4.98 -2.40
N PHE A 325 15.61 -5.21 -2.08
CA PHE A 325 14.71 -6.01 -2.92
C PHE A 325 14.57 -5.43 -4.33
N ALA A 326 14.31 -4.13 -4.46
CA ALA A 326 14.23 -3.45 -5.75
C ALA A 326 15.54 -3.56 -6.56
N ALA A 327 16.69 -3.41 -5.88
CA ALA A 327 18.00 -3.56 -6.53
C ALA A 327 18.26 -4.99 -6.99
N GLN A 328 17.85 -6.01 -6.23
CA GLN A 328 17.95 -7.41 -6.65
C GLN A 328 17.06 -7.70 -7.85
N LEU A 329 15.81 -7.24 -7.83
CA LEU A 329 14.88 -7.38 -8.98
C LEU A 329 15.45 -6.74 -10.24
N ARG A 330 15.95 -5.50 -10.16
CA ARG A 330 16.55 -4.79 -11.31
C ARG A 330 17.76 -5.49 -11.90
N ARG A 331 18.53 -6.22 -11.09
CA ARG A 331 19.70 -6.97 -11.55
C ARG A 331 19.35 -8.29 -12.21
N ALA A 332 18.30 -8.95 -11.73
CA ALA A 332 18.01 -10.33 -12.10
C ALA A 332 16.81 -10.51 -13.02
N SER A 333 15.83 -9.61 -13.01
CA SER A 333 14.64 -9.65 -13.88
C SER A 333 14.87 -8.89 -15.17
N ASN A 334 14.28 -9.38 -16.26
CA ASN A 334 14.23 -8.66 -17.55
C ASN A 334 13.11 -7.62 -17.62
N SER A 335 12.26 -7.54 -16.58
CA SER A 335 11.10 -6.66 -16.52
C SER A 335 11.40 -5.35 -15.80
N THR A 336 10.54 -4.36 -16.05
CA THR A 336 10.60 -3.04 -15.42
C THR A 336 10.34 -3.08 -13.91
N VAL A 337 11.15 -2.33 -13.15
CA VAL A 337 11.00 -2.13 -11.70
C VAL A 337 10.96 -0.65 -11.37
N VAL A 338 9.77 -0.16 -11.03
CA VAL A 338 9.54 1.18 -10.47
C VAL A 338 9.73 1.10 -8.96
N TYR A 339 10.61 1.93 -8.39
CA TYR A 339 10.87 1.98 -6.96
C TYR A 339 10.87 3.42 -6.44
N ALA A 340 9.97 3.73 -5.52
CA ALA A 340 9.79 5.05 -4.94
C ALA A 340 10.04 5.05 -3.42
N GLU A 341 10.90 5.95 -2.97
CA GLU A 341 11.09 6.25 -1.54
C GLU A 341 10.29 7.51 -1.16
N LEU A 342 9.29 7.34 -0.30
CA LEU A 342 8.35 8.41 0.04
C LEU A 342 8.91 9.26 1.19
N PRO A 343 9.19 10.55 0.96
CA PRO A 343 9.83 11.41 1.96
C PRO A 343 9.03 11.51 3.26
N GLY A 344 9.65 11.03 4.34
CA GLY A 344 9.11 11.04 5.68
C GLY A 344 7.85 10.23 5.88
N ALA A 345 7.46 9.39 4.92
CA ALA A 345 6.33 8.50 5.12
C ALA A 345 6.67 7.45 6.19
N GLN A 346 5.67 7.12 6.98
CA GLN A 346 5.71 6.08 7.99
C GLN A 346 5.11 4.78 7.42
N HIS A 347 5.17 3.68 8.17
CA HIS A 347 4.41 2.48 7.86
C HIS A 347 2.91 2.80 7.70
N ALA A 348 2.20 2.05 6.86
CA ALA A 348 0.75 2.17 6.69
C ALA A 348 0.25 3.53 6.15
N PHE A 349 1.03 4.14 5.24
CA PHE A 349 0.64 5.40 4.59
C PHE A 349 -0.62 5.29 3.70
N ASP A 350 -1.13 4.08 3.44
CA ASP A 350 -2.23 3.80 2.52
C ASP A 350 -3.64 3.78 3.17
N ILE A 351 -3.71 4.04 4.48
CA ILE A 351 -4.95 3.96 5.26
C ILE A 351 -5.88 5.14 4.96
N PHE A 352 -5.33 6.30 4.61
CA PHE A 352 -6.08 7.56 4.45
C PHE A 352 -5.95 8.13 3.05
N HIS A 353 -6.93 8.95 2.64
CA HIS A 353 -6.68 9.94 1.60
C HIS A 353 -5.69 10.97 2.16
N SER A 354 -4.43 10.90 1.74
CA SER A 354 -3.38 11.87 2.05
C SER A 354 -2.74 12.38 0.74
N PRO A 355 -2.10 13.57 0.73
CA PRO A 355 -1.37 14.03 -0.46
C PRO A 355 -0.36 12.97 -0.95
N ARG A 356 0.28 12.30 0.01
CA ARG A 356 1.24 11.24 -0.22
C ARG A 356 0.62 10.02 -0.88
N PHE A 357 -0.45 9.47 -0.31
CA PHE A 357 -1.02 8.25 -0.85
C PHE A 357 -1.76 8.49 -2.16
N GLU A 358 -2.38 9.65 -2.35
CA GLU A 358 -2.95 10.02 -3.65
C GLU A 358 -1.87 10.08 -4.75
N ALA A 359 -0.66 10.58 -4.45
CA ALA A 359 0.47 10.54 -5.38
C ALA A 359 0.87 9.09 -5.74
N VAL A 360 0.86 8.18 -4.75
CA VAL A 360 1.14 6.76 -4.96
C VAL A 360 0.04 6.10 -5.80
N VAL A 361 -1.24 6.41 -5.52
CA VAL A 361 -2.39 5.91 -6.29
C VAL A 361 -2.31 6.32 -7.75
N ASP A 362 -2.07 7.61 -8.02
CA ASP A 362 -1.92 8.13 -9.37
C ASP A 362 -0.73 7.47 -10.10
N SER A 363 0.34 7.11 -9.37
CA SER A 363 1.52 6.44 -9.93
C SER A 363 1.32 4.95 -10.18
N ILE A 364 0.53 4.26 -9.34
CA ILE A 364 0.15 2.87 -9.58
C ILE A 364 -0.75 2.79 -10.81
N ASP A 365 -1.68 3.73 -10.97
CA ASP A 365 -2.54 3.84 -12.15
C ASP A 365 -1.68 4.06 -13.42
N ALA A 366 -0.69 4.95 -13.34
CA ALA A 366 0.30 5.17 -14.41
C ALA A 366 1.05 3.90 -14.79
N PHE A 367 1.63 3.22 -13.79
CA PHE A 367 2.38 1.99 -13.97
C PHE A 367 1.51 0.90 -14.58
N ALA A 368 0.30 0.72 -14.06
CA ALA A 368 -0.65 -0.27 -14.55
C ALA A 368 -1.04 0.02 -16.01
N ALA A 369 -1.33 1.27 -16.35
CA ALA A 369 -1.65 1.64 -17.73
C ALA A 369 -0.47 1.43 -18.68
N TRP A 370 0.76 1.70 -18.24
CA TRP A 370 1.98 1.42 -19.01
C TRP A 370 2.20 -0.08 -19.24
N VAL A 371 2.00 -0.89 -18.20
CA VAL A 371 2.10 -2.36 -18.29
C VAL A 371 1.05 -2.91 -19.26
N LEU A 372 -0.18 -2.41 -19.20
CA LEU A 372 -1.26 -2.84 -20.09
C LEU A 372 -1.09 -2.39 -21.54
N ALA A 373 -0.39 -1.27 -21.79
CA ALA A 373 -0.07 -0.79 -23.13
C ALA A 373 1.15 -1.50 -23.75
N THR A 374 1.98 -2.15 -22.92
CA THR A 374 3.18 -2.84 -23.39
C THR A 374 2.81 -4.25 -23.83
N PRO A 375 3.06 -4.64 -25.10
CA PRO A 375 2.85 -6.01 -25.54
C PRO A 375 3.64 -6.96 -24.64
N ARG A 376 3.01 -8.07 -24.20
CA ARG A 376 3.76 -9.12 -23.51
C ARG A 376 4.89 -9.56 -24.43
N GLN A 377 6.13 -9.48 -23.94
CA GLN A 377 7.18 -10.30 -24.51
C GLN A 377 6.74 -11.75 -24.28
N THR A 378 6.31 -12.42 -25.34
CA THR A 378 6.12 -13.87 -25.32
C THR A 378 7.47 -14.45 -24.94
N ALA A 379 7.57 -15.05 -23.75
CA ALA A 379 8.71 -15.87 -23.40
C ALA A 379 8.82 -16.96 -24.48
N ALA A 380 9.93 -16.94 -25.22
CA ALA A 380 10.28 -17.97 -26.18
C ALA A 380 10.69 -19.26 -25.48
#